data_AF-A0A846M2Y3-F1
#
_entry.id   AF-A0A846M2Y3-F1
#
_cell.length_a   1.000
_cell.length_b   1.000
_cell.length_c   1.000
_cell.angle_alpha   90.00
_cell.angle_beta   90.00
_cell.angle_gamma   90.00
#
_symmetry.space_group_name_H-M   'P 1'
#
loop_
_entity.id
_entity.type
_entity.pdbx_description
1 polymer ?
#
loop_
_entity_poly.entity_id
_entity_poly.type
_entity_poly.pdbx_seq_one_letter_code
_entity_poly.pdbx_strand_id
1 'polypeptide(L)'
;MPTSATPAIERIARVLAGRQLSLNGEGNDPHASSAVDASWREHVDDAYAILHTLREPDADMAEAGDVAIWRKMIGAVLERRAE
;
A
#
# COMPACT_ATOMS: atom_id res chain seq x y z
N MET A 1 -18.53 -2.50 8.05
CA MET A 1 -17.53 -3.26 7.26
C MET A 1 -16.42 -3.72 8.18
N PRO A 2 -15.85 -4.91 7.97
CA PRO A 2 -14.64 -5.32 8.68
C PRO A 2 -13.45 -4.44 8.27
N THR A 3 -12.55 -4.16 9.21
CA THR A 3 -11.26 -3.54 8.95
C THR A 3 -10.20 -4.62 8.75
N SER A 4 -9.21 -4.36 7.89
CA SER A 4 -8.06 -5.28 7.76
C SER A 4 -7.18 -5.19 9.00
N ALA A 5 -6.74 -6.33 9.52
CA ALA A 5 -5.74 -6.39 10.58
C ALA A 5 -4.32 -6.01 10.09
N THR A 6 -4.08 -6.03 8.78
CA THR A 6 -2.78 -5.71 8.19
C THR A 6 -2.73 -4.24 7.77
N PRO A 7 -1.73 -3.47 8.22
CA PRO A 7 -1.59 -2.05 7.84
C PRO A 7 -1.57 -1.86 6.32
N ALA A 8 -2.12 -0.74 5.84
CA ALA A 8 -2.14 -0.42 4.41
C ALA A 8 -0.73 -0.40 3.79
N ILE A 9 0.26 0.13 4.52
CA ILE A 9 1.67 0.16 4.11
C ILE A 9 2.19 -1.25 3.85
N GLU A 10 2.02 -2.17 4.81
CA GLU A 10 2.46 -3.55 4.65
C GLU A 10 1.76 -4.21 3.46
N ARG A 11 0.46 -3.99 3.28
CA ARG A 11 -0.28 -4.57 2.14
C ARG A 11 0.26 -4.07 0.80
N ILE A 12 0.51 -2.77 0.65
CA ILE A 12 1.08 -2.20 -0.59
C ILE A 12 2.51 -2.71 -0.81
N ALA A 13 3.34 -2.70 0.21
CA ALA A 13 4.73 -3.15 0.13
C ALA A 13 4.84 -4.65 -0.22
N ARG A 14 3.94 -5.49 0.29
CA ARG A 14 3.83 -6.91 -0.10
C ARG A 14 3.39 -7.09 -1.55
N VAL A 15 2.52 -6.22 -2.07
CA VAL A 15 2.17 -6.23 -3.50
C VAL A 15 3.38 -5.87 -4.37
N LEU A 16 4.18 -4.87 -3.97
CA LEU A 16 5.38 -4.48 -4.68
C LEU A 16 6.42 -5.62 -4.71
N ALA A 17 6.73 -6.22 -3.55
CA ALA A 17 7.60 -7.38 -3.47
C ALA A 17 7.07 -8.56 -4.31
N GLY A 18 5.76 -8.84 -4.21
CA GLY A 18 5.11 -9.90 -4.97
C GLY A 18 5.21 -9.70 -6.47
N ARG A 19 5.04 -8.47 -6.96
CA ARG A 19 5.20 -8.15 -8.38
C ARG A 19 6.62 -8.43 -8.85
N GLN A 20 7.65 -8.12 -8.07
CA GLN A 20 9.05 -8.34 -8.47
C GLN A 20 9.48 -9.81 -8.41
N LEU A 21 8.95 -10.58 -7.46
CA LEU A 21 9.44 -11.94 -7.16
C LEU A 21 8.59 -13.04 -7.80
N SER A 22 7.27 -12.89 -7.81
CA SER A 22 6.35 -13.95 -8.19
C SER A 22 6.28 -14.17 -9.70
N LEU A 23 6.15 -15.44 -10.11
CA LEU A 23 5.81 -15.83 -11.47
C LEU A 23 4.47 -15.24 -11.95
N ASN A 24 3.54 -14.94 -11.03
CA ASN A 24 2.27 -14.28 -11.34
C ASN A 24 2.40 -12.74 -11.46
N GLY A 25 3.59 -12.20 -11.18
CA GLY A 25 3.96 -10.82 -11.44
C GLY A 25 4.94 -10.73 -12.60
N GLU A 26 6.07 -10.08 -12.36
CA GLU A 26 7.19 -9.90 -13.30
C GLU A 26 8.41 -10.74 -12.91
N GLY A 27 8.32 -11.46 -11.80
CA GLY A 27 9.35 -12.38 -11.34
C GLY A 27 9.20 -13.77 -11.96
N ASN A 28 9.88 -14.74 -11.36
CA ASN A 28 9.93 -16.11 -11.88
C ASN A 28 9.73 -17.19 -10.80
N ASP A 29 9.48 -16.80 -9.54
CA ASP A 29 9.28 -17.75 -8.45
C ASP A 29 7.80 -18.18 -8.38
N PRO A 30 7.45 -19.45 -8.65
CA PRO A 30 6.08 -19.95 -8.54
C PRO A 30 5.56 -20.01 -7.09
N HIS A 31 6.44 -19.90 -6.09
CA HIS A 31 6.15 -20.03 -4.66
C HIS A 31 6.72 -18.87 -3.83
N ALA A 32 6.63 -17.66 -4.35
CA ALA A 32 7.25 -16.45 -3.80
C ALA A 32 6.76 -15.99 -2.40
N SER A 33 5.84 -16.69 -1.74
CA SER A 33 5.23 -16.23 -0.48
C SER A 33 6.28 -15.95 0.60
N SER A 34 7.22 -16.88 0.82
CA SER A 34 8.27 -16.73 1.83
C SER A 34 9.26 -15.63 1.46
N ALA A 35 9.57 -15.49 0.17
CA ALA A 35 10.44 -14.42 -0.34
C ALA A 35 9.80 -13.04 -0.16
N VAL A 36 8.48 -12.93 -0.40
CA VAL A 36 7.70 -11.70 -0.13
C VAL A 36 7.70 -11.38 1.37
N ASP A 37 7.47 -12.36 2.23
CA ASP A 37 7.53 -12.18 3.70
C ASP A 37 8.90 -11.63 4.16
N ALA A 38 9.97 -12.08 3.53
CA ALA A 38 11.34 -11.68 3.84
C ALA A 38 11.69 -10.27 3.33
N SER A 39 11.19 -9.88 2.16
CA SER A 39 11.65 -8.68 1.43
C SER A 39 10.68 -7.49 1.44
N TRP A 40 9.40 -7.67 1.79
CA TRP A 40 8.41 -6.59 1.64
C TRP A 40 8.79 -5.29 2.36
N ARG A 41 9.53 -5.38 3.47
CA ARG A 41 9.98 -4.20 4.24
C ARG A 41 10.87 -3.27 3.43
N GLU A 42 11.57 -3.79 2.42
CA GLU A 42 12.40 -3.00 1.50
C GLU A 42 11.57 -2.04 0.64
N HIS A 43 10.27 -2.33 0.47
CA HIS A 43 9.32 -1.51 -0.30
C HIS A 43 8.44 -0.60 0.57
N VAL A 44 8.76 -0.44 1.86
CA VAL A 44 7.98 0.42 2.77
C VAL A 44 8.01 1.87 2.30
N ASP A 45 9.16 2.36 1.87
CA ASP A 45 9.30 3.73 1.38
C ASP A 45 8.50 3.97 0.10
N ASP A 46 8.50 3.01 -0.82
CA ASP A 46 7.68 3.05 -2.03
C ASP A 46 6.19 3.06 -1.68
N ALA A 47 5.77 2.25 -0.70
CA ALA A 47 4.38 2.22 -0.24
C ALA A 47 3.95 3.56 0.37
N TYR A 48 4.82 4.23 1.12
CA TYR A 48 4.57 5.59 1.59
C TYR A 48 4.48 6.59 0.43
N ALA A 49 5.39 6.51 -0.54
CA ALA A 49 5.37 7.39 -1.70
C ALA A 49 4.05 7.27 -2.48
N ILE A 50 3.56 6.04 -2.69
CA ILE A 50 2.25 5.78 -3.30
C ILE A 50 1.11 6.40 -2.49
N LEU A 51 1.09 6.24 -1.16
CA LEU A 51 0.04 6.86 -0.35
C LEU A 51 0.12 8.39 -0.32
N HIS A 52 1.32 8.97 -0.46
CA HIS A 52 1.49 10.40 -0.64
C HIS A 52 0.84 10.90 -1.92
N THR A 53 0.95 10.18 -3.05
CA THR A 53 0.27 10.58 -4.29
C THR A 53 -1.25 10.49 -4.15
N LEU A 54 -1.74 9.51 -3.39
CA LEU A 54 -3.17 9.31 -3.14
C LEU A 54 -3.76 10.26 -2.08
N ARG A 55 -2.97 11.15 -1.46
CA ARG A 55 -3.47 12.12 -0.47
C ARG A 55 -4.49 13.10 -1.09
N GLU A 56 -4.38 13.32 -2.39
CA GLU A 56 -5.27 14.20 -3.15
C GLU A 56 -6.14 13.32 -4.06
N PRO A 57 -7.44 13.17 -3.77
CA PRO A 57 -8.34 12.40 -4.61
C PRO A 57 -8.56 13.12 -5.94
N ASP A 58 -8.78 12.36 -7.01
CA ASP A 58 -9.18 12.91 -8.30
C ASP A 58 -10.70 13.25 -8.34
N ALA A 59 -11.18 13.70 -9.50
CA ALA A 59 -12.56 14.13 -9.68
C ALA A 59 -13.57 13.00 -9.44
N ASP A 60 -13.30 11.80 -9.97
CA ASP A 60 -14.20 10.65 -9.83
C ASP A 60 -14.27 10.19 -8.37
N MET A 61 -13.14 10.20 -7.65
CA MET A 61 -13.08 9.92 -6.22
C MET A 61 -13.82 10.97 -5.39
N ALA A 62 -13.74 12.25 -5.77
CA ALA A 62 -14.44 13.34 -5.11
C ALA A 62 -15.95 13.29 -5.35
N GLU A 63 -16.41 12.84 -6.52
CA GLU A 63 -17.83 12.61 -6.80
C GLU A 63 -18.37 11.42 -5.99
N ALA A 64 -17.56 10.37 -5.84
CA ALA A 64 -17.97 9.15 -5.13
C ALA A 64 -18.08 9.31 -3.61
N GLY A 65 -17.51 10.35 -3.00
CA GLY A 65 -17.45 10.46 -1.53
C GLY A 65 -16.94 11.77 -0.97
N ASP A 66 -16.54 11.74 0.31
CA ASP A 66 -16.09 12.93 1.04
C ASP A 66 -14.56 13.07 1.00
N VAL A 67 -14.10 14.13 0.33
CA VAL A 67 -12.67 14.47 0.17
C VAL A 67 -11.98 14.76 1.51
N ALA A 68 -12.66 15.39 2.46
CA ALA A 68 -12.09 15.71 3.76
C ALA A 68 -11.91 14.45 4.61
N ILE A 69 -12.85 13.50 4.55
CA ILE A 69 -12.71 12.20 5.19
C ILE A 69 -11.55 11.41 4.56
N TRP A 70 -11.49 11.36 3.23
CA TRP A 70 -10.39 10.68 2.52
C TRP A 70 -9.01 11.19 2.95
N ARG A 71 -8.83 12.52 2.94
CA ARG A 71 -7.58 13.18 3.37
C ARG A 71 -7.20 12.81 4.80
N LYS A 72 -8.18 12.73 5.72
CA LYS A 72 -7.94 12.30 7.12
C LYS A 72 -7.53 10.83 7.20
N MET A 73 -8.16 9.94 6.43
CA MET A 73 -7.80 8.51 6.43
C MET A 73 -6.37 8.29 5.93
N ILE A 74 -5.99 8.91 4.81
CA ILE A 74 -4.62 8.82 4.27
C ILE A 74 -3.64 9.47 5.25
N GLY A 75 -3.97 10.65 5.80
CA GLY A 75 -3.16 11.33 6.82
C GLY A 75 -2.84 10.43 8.02
N ALA A 76 -3.85 9.75 8.57
CA ALA A 76 -3.67 8.83 9.71
C ALA A 76 -2.75 7.63 9.39
N VAL A 77 -2.60 7.24 8.11
CA VAL A 77 -1.62 6.23 7.72
C VAL A 77 -0.21 6.81 7.67
N LEU A 78 -0.07 8.03 7.14
CA LEU A 78 1.22 8.70 6.95
C LEU A 78 1.84 9.20 8.28
N GLU A 79 1.01 9.62 9.23
CA GLU A 79 1.46 10.11 10.56
C GLU A 79 2.20 9.02 11.35
N ARG A 80 1.82 7.75 11.22
CA ARG A 80 2.51 6.61 11.86
C ARG A 80 3.97 6.44 11.46
N ARG A 81 4.43 7.09 10.38
CA ARG A 81 5.84 7.08 9.98
C ARG A 81 6.70 8.01 10.82
N ALA A 82 6.09 9.08 11.34
CA ALA A 82 6.79 10.11 12.10
C ALA A 82 7.00 9.72 13.58
N GLU A 83 6.38 8.61 14.02
CA GLU A 83 6.53 7.97 15.33
C GLU A 83 7.61 6.88 15.28
#